data_AF-R5JEZ7-F1
#
_entry.id   AF-R5JEZ7-F1
#
_cell.length_a   1.000
_cell.length_b   1.000
_cell.length_c   1.000
_cell.angle_alpha   90.00
_cell.angle_beta   90.00
_cell.angle_gamma   90.00
#
_symmetry.space_group_name_H-M   'P 1'
#
loop_
_entity.id
_entity.type
_entity.pdbx_description
1 polymer ?
#
loop_
_entity_poly.entity_id
_entity_poly.type
_entity_poly.pdbx_seq_one_letter_code
_entity_poly.pdbx_strand_id
1 'polypeptide(L)'
;MNHKLIFYCICMLLFTSCIKQINLYTGDDEQHEGGNNDDDKEKPQEQTYLYPFGNEVQGDITAGIFIKVKDAPQVPLEAGMPCLKYNKPLLLLLVQDDCKQSAYCRTWAAINGKPVSNSDPYPTPTVQEPDKTAQLYYNSAHLRKGDLPPNVLPARTLGSTDGTGKEVRFAFTTTLSAEEEWMDQDVDVNPGYEKDYYRFFMKRGLNWDEIKEMLNYGVGIAFHDVMAENVNDVEEIKQHYGIAQSKIQEQLAGRKCKMLARPNGNDTYIDAALQYEDIRTMATESNGEDLYPFRAIESLDKVALNRSFEEVQENIKDEIRQQRRAPERNRKAVHIGVHNTDNDWIKLLEWINDNYGKDGDDSVWFPSQEEYYEYNYYRTYGNVKVEQTDEHTIKLTVHLPIGECFYYPSVTVNLSGLKKEDIVSVETDDAVSGLSYNNFEEGIMLNIDCRKHLAEHATHFVEQYEKDRSNASNKADALYFVGMLKDSERKTALLNRIQ
;
A
#
# COMPACT_ATOMS: atom_id res chain seq x y z
N MET A 1 21.79 64.33 8.78
CA MET A 1 20.64 64.76 7.96
C MET A 1 20.84 64.22 6.55
N ASN A 2 19.99 63.39 5.98
CA ASN A 2 19.06 62.42 6.56
C ASN A 2 19.03 61.30 5.51
N HIS A 3 19.46 60.11 5.93
CA HIS A 3 19.36 58.88 5.15
C HIS A 3 17.87 58.50 5.02
N LYS A 4 17.19 59.07 4.04
CA LYS A 4 15.83 58.72 3.65
C LYS A 4 15.64 58.98 2.15
N LEU A 5 16.30 58.21 1.30
CA LEU A 5 15.87 58.08 -0.11
C LEU A 5 16.43 56.87 -0.87
N ILE A 6 16.99 55.86 -0.17
CA ILE A 6 17.42 54.59 -0.77
C ILE A 6 17.12 53.47 0.23
N PHE A 7 15.84 53.26 0.54
CA PHE A 7 15.36 52.05 1.23
C PHE A 7 13.86 51.81 1.00
N TYR A 8 13.33 52.15 -0.18
CA TYR A 8 11.91 51.98 -0.49
C TYR A 8 11.66 51.56 -1.95
N CYS A 9 12.52 50.68 -2.49
CA CYS A 9 12.26 49.98 -3.75
C CYS A 9 12.33 48.45 -3.66
N ILE A 10 12.43 47.88 -2.45
CA ILE A 10 12.38 46.43 -2.23
C ILE A 10 11.48 46.19 -1.01
N CYS A 11 10.16 46.27 -1.19
CA CYS A 11 9.13 45.76 -0.25
C CYS A 11 7.68 45.88 -0.78
N MET A 12 7.45 45.99 -2.10
CA MET A 12 6.09 45.93 -2.68
C MET A 12 6.04 44.96 -3.87
N LEU A 13 6.27 43.68 -3.59
CA LEU A 13 5.98 42.57 -4.51
C LEU A 13 5.25 41.44 -3.75
N LEU A 14 4.27 41.80 -2.94
CA LEU A 14 3.25 40.87 -2.45
C LEU A 14 1.91 41.59 -2.56
N PHE A 15 0.92 40.86 -3.06
CA PHE A 15 -0.47 41.28 -3.30
C PHE A 15 -0.71 42.13 -4.56
N THR A 16 -0.87 41.44 -5.69
CA THR A 16 -2.08 41.46 -6.54
C THR A 16 -1.75 40.84 -7.90
N SER A 17 -2.06 39.56 -8.07
CA SER A 17 -2.34 39.03 -9.40
C SER A 17 -3.57 38.14 -9.35
N CYS A 18 -4.74 38.77 -9.46
CA CYS A 18 -5.87 38.13 -10.11
C CYS A 18 -5.48 37.89 -11.57
N ILE A 19 -4.80 36.78 -11.84
CA ILE A 19 -4.73 36.24 -13.20
C ILE A 19 -6.02 35.44 -13.35
N LYS A 20 -6.95 35.99 -14.15
CA LYS A 20 -8.06 35.23 -14.73
C LYS A 20 -7.50 33.92 -15.27
N GLN A 21 -8.15 32.80 -14.96
CA GLN A 21 -8.00 31.55 -15.71
C GLN A 21 -8.09 31.88 -17.20
N ILE A 22 -6.96 31.83 -17.89
CA ILE A 22 -6.94 31.74 -19.34
C ILE A 22 -7.06 30.25 -19.62
N ASN A 23 -8.27 29.86 -20.03
CA ASN A 23 -8.52 28.57 -20.62
C ASN A 23 -7.71 28.51 -21.93
N LEU A 24 -6.66 27.68 -21.97
CA LEU A 24 -5.79 27.51 -23.15
C LEU A 24 -6.39 26.54 -24.18
N TYR A 25 -7.71 26.34 -24.17
CA TYR A 25 -8.44 25.77 -25.28
C TYR A 25 -8.67 26.84 -26.34
N THR A 26 -7.78 26.86 -27.34
CA THR A 26 -8.03 27.44 -28.65
C THR A 26 -7.70 26.35 -29.66
N GLY A 27 -8.64 25.44 -29.84
CA GLY A 27 -8.74 24.55 -30.99
C GLY A 27 -10.01 24.95 -31.71
N ASP A 28 -9.86 25.38 -32.96
CA ASP A 28 -10.87 26.02 -33.78
C ASP A 28 -12.15 25.19 -33.94
N ASP A 29 -13.27 25.90 -33.92
CA ASP A 29 -14.59 25.45 -34.38
C ASP A 29 -14.51 25.06 -35.87
N GLU A 30 -14.17 23.81 -36.16
CA GLU A 30 -14.56 23.19 -37.42
C GLU A 30 -15.48 22.00 -37.14
N GLN A 31 -16.73 22.20 -37.58
CA GLN A 31 -17.80 21.21 -37.63
C GLN A 31 -17.32 19.93 -38.33
N HIS A 32 -16.95 18.92 -37.55
CA HIS A 32 -17.04 17.55 -38.02
C HIS A 32 -18.45 17.03 -37.73
N GLU A 33 -19.31 17.06 -38.76
CA GLU A 33 -20.52 16.25 -38.82
C GLU A 33 -20.14 14.76 -38.73
N GLY A 34 -20.05 14.25 -37.51
CA GLY A 34 -20.03 12.82 -37.21
C GLY A 34 -21.48 12.32 -37.22
N GLY A 35 -21.84 11.54 -38.23
CA GLY A 35 -23.16 10.94 -38.34
C GLY A 35 -23.53 10.10 -37.11
N ASN A 36 -24.74 10.32 -36.60
CA ASN A 36 -25.42 9.42 -35.68
C ASN A 36 -25.43 8.01 -36.25
N ASN A 37 -24.57 7.14 -35.72
CA ASN A 37 -24.87 5.72 -35.64
C ASN A 37 -25.33 5.46 -34.22
N ASP A 38 -26.65 5.32 -34.06
CA ASP A 38 -27.35 4.89 -32.86
C ASP A 38 -27.04 3.40 -32.54
N ASP A 39 -25.76 3.06 -32.38
CA ASP A 39 -25.29 1.70 -32.04
C ASP A 39 -24.21 1.68 -30.94
N ASP A 40 -23.98 2.79 -30.23
CA ASP A 40 -23.31 2.75 -28.92
C ASP A 40 -24.33 2.33 -27.85
N LYS A 41 -24.69 1.04 -27.89
CA LYS A 41 -25.14 0.36 -26.68
C LYS A 41 -24.04 0.52 -25.65
N GLU A 42 -24.36 1.14 -24.51
CA GLU A 42 -23.57 1.18 -23.28
C GLU A 42 -22.68 -0.07 -23.19
N LYS A 43 -21.41 0.08 -23.57
CA LYS A 43 -20.42 -0.95 -23.23
C LYS A 43 -20.35 -0.94 -21.72
N PRO A 44 -20.64 -2.05 -21.03
CA PRO A 44 -20.49 -2.10 -19.58
C PRO A 44 -19.07 -1.66 -19.26
N GLN A 45 -18.93 -0.55 -18.53
CA GLN A 45 -17.64 -0.15 -17.99
C GLN A 45 -17.14 -1.34 -17.17
N GLU A 46 -16.02 -1.91 -17.55
CA GLU A 46 -15.48 -3.11 -16.92
C GLU A 46 -15.16 -2.77 -15.47
N GLN A 47 -16.05 -3.18 -14.55
CA GLN A 47 -16.00 -2.79 -13.15
C GLN A 47 -14.66 -3.22 -12.55
N THR A 48 -13.88 -2.26 -12.06
CA THR A 48 -12.62 -2.52 -11.36
C THR A 48 -12.93 -3.37 -10.13
N TYR A 49 -12.37 -4.58 -10.08
CA TYR A 49 -12.52 -5.45 -8.93
C TYR A 49 -11.89 -4.81 -7.69
N LEU A 50 -12.54 -5.01 -6.55
CA LEU A 50 -12.04 -4.59 -5.26
C LEU A 50 -12.30 -5.68 -4.24
N TYR A 51 -11.30 -5.95 -3.40
CA TYR A 51 -11.49 -6.79 -2.22
C TYR A 51 -12.67 -6.26 -1.37
N PRO A 52 -13.60 -7.13 -0.92
CA PRO A 52 -14.82 -6.68 -0.26
C PRO A 52 -14.57 -6.30 1.21
N PHE A 53 -13.86 -5.20 1.45
CA PHE A 53 -13.39 -4.74 2.76
C PHE A 53 -14.51 -4.60 3.80
N GLY A 54 -15.68 -4.07 3.43
CA GLY A 54 -16.83 -3.95 4.31
C GLY A 54 -17.44 -5.29 4.74
N ASN A 55 -17.09 -6.39 4.06
CA ASN A 55 -17.56 -7.74 4.36
C ASN A 55 -16.49 -8.60 5.06
N GLU A 56 -15.39 -8.00 5.49
CA GLU A 56 -14.36 -8.66 6.31
C GLU A 56 -14.94 -9.12 7.65
N VAL A 57 -14.23 -10.02 8.36
CA VAL A 57 -14.70 -10.56 9.65
C VAL A 57 -15.07 -9.43 10.61
N GLN A 58 -16.28 -9.50 11.17
CA GLN A 58 -16.78 -8.60 12.20
C GLN A 58 -16.52 -9.23 13.57
N GLY A 59 -15.70 -8.57 14.40
CA GLY A 59 -15.32 -9.04 15.74
C GLY A 59 -14.10 -9.98 15.75
N ASP A 60 -13.68 -10.36 16.96
CA ASP A 60 -12.43 -11.08 17.19
C ASP A 60 -12.34 -12.41 16.44
N ILE A 61 -11.15 -12.68 15.90
CA ILE A 61 -10.85 -13.94 15.21
C ILE A 61 -10.19 -14.89 16.21
N THR A 62 -10.64 -16.14 16.22
CA THR A 62 -9.95 -17.23 16.91
C THR A 62 -9.66 -18.33 15.89
N ALA A 63 -8.39 -18.49 15.55
CA ALA A 63 -7.92 -19.46 14.58
C ALA A 63 -7.29 -20.68 15.28
N GLY A 64 -7.75 -21.87 14.91
CA GLY A 64 -7.21 -23.16 15.33
C GLY A 64 -6.29 -23.76 14.27
N ILE A 65 -5.08 -24.11 14.68
CA ILE A 65 -4.08 -24.82 13.87
C ILE A 65 -3.73 -26.13 14.58
N PHE A 66 -3.90 -27.24 13.89
CA PHE A 66 -3.70 -28.59 14.40
C PHE A 66 -2.48 -29.20 13.71
N ILE A 67 -1.39 -29.33 14.44
CA ILE A 67 -0.11 -29.85 13.94
C ILE A 67 0.00 -31.31 14.37
N LYS A 68 0.01 -32.21 13.39
CA LYS A 68 0.26 -33.64 13.61
C LYS A 68 1.74 -33.91 13.60
N VAL A 69 2.25 -34.61 14.62
CA VAL A 69 3.67 -34.87 14.81
C VAL A 69 3.97 -36.37 14.87
N LYS A 70 5.18 -36.76 14.46
CA LYS A 70 5.63 -38.15 14.46
C LYS A 70 5.69 -38.72 15.88
N ASP A 71 6.30 -37.96 16.79
CA ASP A 71 6.49 -38.30 18.18
C ASP A 71 6.12 -37.10 19.05
N ALA A 72 5.76 -37.35 20.31
CA ALA A 72 5.48 -36.29 21.27
C ALA A 72 6.71 -35.37 21.43
N PRO A 73 6.51 -34.03 21.53
CA PRO A 73 7.59 -33.10 21.82
C PRO A 73 8.32 -33.49 23.12
N GLN A 74 9.65 -33.50 23.07
CA GLN A 74 10.49 -33.87 24.21
C GLN A 74 10.84 -32.69 25.12
N VAL A 75 10.49 -31.48 24.69
CA VAL A 75 10.71 -30.21 25.40
C VAL A 75 9.40 -29.42 25.49
N PRO A 76 9.24 -28.54 26.49
CA PRO A 76 8.08 -27.66 26.56
C PRO A 76 7.96 -26.81 25.27
N LEU A 77 6.72 -26.70 24.78
CA LEU A 77 6.40 -25.85 23.66
C LEU A 77 6.09 -24.44 24.15
N GLU A 78 6.65 -23.43 23.50
CA GLU A 78 6.29 -22.03 23.71
C GLU A 78 5.90 -21.39 22.39
N ALA A 79 4.83 -20.60 22.42
CA ALA A 79 4.31 -19.94 21.24
C ALA A 79 4.13 -18.44 21.46
N GLY A 80 4.46 -17.63 20.45
CA GLY A 80 4.32 -16.19 20.55
C GLY A 80 4.48 -15.47 19.21
N MET A 81 3.95 -14.25 19.14
CA MET A 81 4.09 -13.39 17.97
C MET A 81 5.41 -12.58 18.05
N PRO A 82 6.31 -12.68 17.07
CA PRO A 82 7.57 -11.95 17.06
C PRO A 82 7.38 -10.43 16.89
N CYS A 83 8.41 -9.62 17.16
CA CYS A 83 8.32 -8.16 17.13
C CYS A 83 7.80 -7.60 15.80
N LEU A 84 8.24 -8.18 14.69
CA LEU A 84 7.85 -7.84 13.34
C LEU A 84 7.35 -9.10 12.63
N LYS A 85 6.41 -8.96 11.68
CA LYS A 85 5.98 -10.10 10.85
C LYS A 85 7.18 -10.71 10.13
N TYR A 86 7.06 -12.00 9.87
CA TYR A 86 8.03 -12.82 9.16
C TYR A 86 9.41 -12.87 9.84
N ASN A 87 9.46 -12.59 11.16
CA ASN A 87 10.69 -12.47 11.94
C ASN A 87 11.70 -11.47 11.36
N LYS A 88 11.23 -10.43 10.66
CA LYS A 88 12.13 -9.47 10.05
C LYS A 88 12.83 -8.63 11.11
N PRO A 89 14.14 -8.35 10.96
CA PRO A 89 14.91 -7.57 11.91
C PRO A 89 14.83 -6.04 11.71
N LEU A 90 14.22 -5.55 10.62
CA LEU A 90 14.06 -4.11 10.34
C LEU A 90 12.69 -3.78 9.73
N LEU A 91 12.09 -2.69 10.20
CA LEU A 91 10.82 -2.14 9.68
C LEU A 91 11.09 -0.90 8.83
N LEU A 92 10.55 -0.90 7.62
CA LEU A 92 10.45 0.26 6.73
C LEU A 92 8.97 0.61 6.53
N LEU A 93 8.65 1.89 6.54
CA LEU A 93 7.32 2.41 6.24
C LEU A 93 7.44 3.54 5.23
N LEU A 94 6.52 3.61 4.27
CA LEU A 94 6.46 4.67 3.26
C LEU A 94 5.05 5.23 3.19
N VAL A 95 4.92 6.55 3.31
CA VAL A 95 3.67 7.28 3.15
C VAL A 95 3.86 8.30 2.03
N GLN A 96 3.12 8.12 0.94
CA GLN A 96 3.12 9.00 -0.22
C GLN A 96 1.94 9.97 -0.18
N ASP A 97 2.27 11.25 -0.05
CA ASP A 97 1.33 12.35 0.19
C ASP A 97 0.74 12.95 -1.09
N ASP A 98 -0.15 13.92 -0.90
CA ASP A 98 -0.84 14.70 -1.94
C ASP A 98 -1.68 13.91 -2.96
N CYS A 99 -2.00 12.64 -2.70
CA CYS A 99 -2.75 11.79 -3.63
C CYS A 99 -2.15 11.77 -5.06
N LYS A 100 -0.80 11.81 -5.17
CA LYS A 100 -0.12 11.95 -6.47
C LYS A 100 -0.35 10.76 -7.40
N GLN A 101 -0.58 11.04 -8.68
CA GLN A 101 -0.68 10.01 -9.73
C GLN A 101 0.56 9.09 -9.81
N SER A 102 1.75 9.58 -9.43
CA SER A 102 2.97 8.77 -9.44
C SER A 102 2.93 7.61 -8.43
N ALA A 103 2.08 7.68 -7.41
CA ALA A 103 1.87 6.55 -6.49
C ALA A 103 1.41 5.30 -7.24
N TYR A 104 0.60 5.46 -8.29
CA TYR A 104 0.16 4.37 -9.14
C TYR A 104 1.22 4.01 -10.19
N CYS A 105 1.51 4.94 -11.11
CA CYS A 105 2.27 4.62 -12.33
C CYS A 105 3.79 4.53 -12.12
N ARG A 106 4.30 4.83 -10.92
CA ARG A 106 5.72 4.69 -10.55
C ARG A 106 5.88 3.80 -9.33
N THR A 107 5.39 4.22 -8.16
CA THR A 107 5.61 3.50 -6.89
C THR A 107 4.98 2.11 -6.89
N TRP A 108 3.65 2.02 -7.04
CA TRP A 108 2.93 0.75 -7.09
C TRP A 108 3.36 -0.08 -8.30
N ALA A 109 3.55 0.55 -9.46
CA ALA A 109 3.98 -0.13 -10.67
C ALA A 109 5.33 -0.83 -10.51
N ALA A 110 6.33 -0.15 -9.94
CA ALA A 110 7.65 -0.71 -9.71
C ALA A 110 7.60 -1.88 -8.72
N ILE A 111 6.90 -1.71 -7.61
CA ILE A 111 6.72 -2.77 -6.59
C ILE A 111 6.07 -4.02 -7.19
N ASN A 112 5.06 -3.84 -8.05
CA ASN A 112 4.24 -4.93 -8.57
C ASN A 112 4.66 -5.44 -9.96
N GLY A 113 5.84 -5.08 -10.43
CA GLY A 113 6.36 -5.55 -11.72
C GLY A 113 5.45 -5.16 -12.90
N LYS A 114 4.87 -3.95 -12.85
CA LYS A 114 4.13 -3.33 -13.95
C LYS A 114 5.04 -2.38 -14.73
N PRO A 115 4.70 -2.03 -15.99
CA PRO A 115 5.44 -1.01 -16.72
C PRO A 115 5.52 0.29 -15.91
N VAL A 116 6.71 0.81 -15.68
CA VAL A 116 6.93 2.01 -14.85
C VAL A 116 6.96 3.24 -15.75
N SER A 117 6.21 4.27 -15.40
CA SER A 117 6.25 5.53 -16.15
C SER A 117 7.56 6.29 -15.90
N ASN A 118 8.41 6.38 -16.91
CA ASN A 118 9.70 7.07 -16.82
C ASN A 118 9.51 8.56 -16.48
N SER A 119 10.24 9.06 -15.49
CA SER A 119 10.22 10.47 -15.09
C SER A 119 11.07 11.41 -15.95
N ASP A 120 11.87 10.87 -16.88
CA ASP A 120 12.61 11.68 -17.85
C ASP A 120 11.62 12.36 -18.81
N PRO A 121 11.75 13.68 -19.08
CA PRO A 121 10.87 14.36 -20.01
C PRO A 121 10.88 13.73 -21.40
N TYR A 122 9.70 13.43 -21.94
CA TYR A 122 9.51 12.89 -23.27
C TYR A 122 9.15 14.00 -24.27
N PRO A 123 9.68 13.99 -25.51
CA PRO A 123 9.29 14.94 -26.56
C PRO A 123 7.80 14.91 -26.86
N THR A 124 7.11 16.03 -26.67
CA THR A 124 5.67 16.20 -26.93
C THR A 124 5.40 17.50 -27.72
N PRO A 125 6.02 17.63 -28.91
CA PRO A 125 6.01 18.87 -29.67
C PRO A 125 4.59 19.27 -30.08
N THR A 126 4.32 20.57 -30.07
CA THR A 126 3.12 21.15 -30.67
C THR A 126 3.51 22.09 -31.80
N VAL A 127 2.54 22.53 -32.62
CA VAL A 127 2.79 23.51 -33.69
C VAL A 127 3.37 24.82 -33.11
N GLN A 128 2.94 25.20 -31.90
CA GLN A 128 3.36 26.42 -31.21
C GLN A 128 4.65 26.22 -30.39
N GLU A 129 4.91 25.01 -29.90
CA GLU A 129 6.06 24.66 -29.04
C GLU A 129 6.78 23.40 -29.59
N PRO A 130 7.66 23.54 -30.59
CA PRO A 130 8.30 22.40 -31.26
C PRO A 130 9.30 21.64 -30.37
N ASP A 131 9.79 22.27 -29.30
CA ASP A 131 10.74 21.68 -28.35
C ASP A 131 10.07 21.25 -27.03
N LYS A 132 8.73 21.22 -26.99
CA LYS A 132 7.99 20.89 -25.78
C LYS A 132 8.33 19.47 -25.32
N THR A 133 8.58 19.32 -24.03
CA THR A 133 8.74 18.03 -23.37
C THR A 133 7.82 17.97 -22.16
N ALA A 134 7.41 16.75 -21.78
CA ALA A 134 6.58 16.52 -20.62
C ALA A 134 6.96 15.20 -19.95
N GLN A 135 6.86 15.14 -18.62
CA GLN A 135 6.81 13.84 -17.96
C GLN A 135 5.47 13.19 -18.25
N LEU A 136 5.51 11.91 -18.57
CA LEU A 136 4.32 11.13 -18.88
C LEU A 136 3.94 10.26 -17.68
N TYR A 137 2.64 9.98 -17.58
CA TYR A 137 1.96 9.24 -16.53
C TYR A 137 0.90 8.36 -17.16
N TYR A 138 0.41 7.36 -16.44
CA TYR A 138 -0.73 6.57 -16.89
C TYR A 138 -1.65 6.26 -15.70
N ASN A 139 -2.84 5.75 -16.00
CA ASN A 139 -3.85 5.37 -15.02
C ASN A 139 -4.22 3.89 -15.19
N SER A 140 -5.03 3.33 -14.31
CA SER A 140 -5.41 1.92 -14.41
C SER A 140 -6.11 1.53 -15.71
N ALA A 141 -6.89 2.42 -16.30
CA ALA A 141 -7.55 2.17 -17.59
C ALA A 141 -6.53 2.02 -18.73
N HIS A 142 -5.50 2.87 -18.75
CA HIS A 142 -4.36 2.78 -19.67
C HIS A 142 -3.65 1.43 -19.55
N LEU A 143 -3.31 1.01 -18.32
CA LEU A 143 -2.65 -0.28 -18.06
C LEU A 143 -3.50 -1.46 -18.53
N ARG A 144 -4.80 -1.48 -18.19
CA ARG A 144 -5.74 -2.54 -18.57
C ARG A 144 -5.89 -2.68 -20.09
N LYS A 145 -5.82 -1.58 -20.84
CA LYS A 145 -5.97 -1.58 -22.31
C LYS A 145 -4.64 -1.63 -23.06
N GLY A 146 -3.50 -1.65 -22.36
CA GLY A 146 -2.17 -1.62 -22.98
C GLY A 146 -1.86 -0.31 -23.71
N ASP A 147 -2.56 0.77 -23.40
CA ASP A 147 -2.30 2.11 -23.93
C ASP A 147 -1.31 2.81 -22.99
N LEU A 148 -0.02 2.57 -23.19
CA LEU A 148 1.03 3.03 -22.28
C LEU A 148 1.85 4.17 -22.89
N PRO A 149 2.44 5.05 -22.07
CA PRO A 149 3.42 6.01 -22.53
C PRO A 149 4.56 5.34 -23.32
N PRO A 150 5.10 5.99 -24.37
CA PRO A 150 6.12 5.42 -25.23
C PRO A 150 7.45 5.15 -24.52
N ASN A 151 7.68 5.76 -23.36
CA ASN A 151 8.92 5.68 -22.59
C ASN A 151 8.79 4.85 -21.30
N VAL A 152 7.77 3.99 -21.15
CA VAL A 152 7.68 3.13 -19.97
C VAL A 152 8.90 2.21 -19.84
N LEU A 153 9.33 1.98 -18.60
CA LEU A 153 10.42 1.09 -18.24
C LEU A 153 9.87 -0.28 -17.83
N PRO A 154 10.51 -1.40 -18.21
CA PRO A 154 10.16 -2.70 -17.66
C PRO A 154 10.51 -2.74 -16.16
N ALA A 155 9.77 -3.54 -15.40
CA ALA A 155 10.04 -3.76 -13.97
C ALA A 155 9.86 -5.23 -13.61
N ARG A 156 10.43 -5.61 -12.47
CA ARG A 156 10.18 -6.87 -11.76
C ARG A 156 9.56 -6.55 -10.41
N THR A 157 8.91 -7.52 -9.79
CA THR A 157 8.33 -7.31 -8.47
C THR A 157 9.42 -7.06 -7.43
N LEU A 158 9.14 -6.18 -6.47
CA LEU A 158 10.05 -5.80 -5.39
C LEU A 158 9.42 -6.15 -4.04
N GLY A 159 10.17 -6.82 -3.18
CA GLY A 159 9.61 -7.41 -1.97
C GLY A 159 10.65 -8.03 -1.06
N SER A 160 10.17 -8.64 0.01
CA SER A 160 10.88 -9.60 0.85
C SER A 160 10.23 -10.99 0.71
N THR A 161 10.69 -11.96 1.49
CA THR A 161 9.97 -13.23 1.67
C THR A 161 9.27 -13.27 3.03
N ASP A 162 8.28 -14.15 3.16
CA ASP A 162 7.60 -14.41 4.42
C ASP A 162 8.42 -15.27 5.41
N GLY A 163 9.70 -15.57 5.09
CA GLY A 163 10.57 -16.47 5.87
C GLY A 163 10.31 -17.96 5.63
N THR A 164 9.29 -18.30 4.83
CA THR A 164 8.91 -19.69 4.50
C THR A 164 9.03 -19.99 3.00
N GLY A 165 9.58 -19.06 2.24
CA GLY A 165 9.83 -19.19 0.80
C GLY A 165 8.75 -18.61 -0.09
N LYS A 166 7.78 -17.85 0.45
CA LYS A 166 6.79 -17.11 -0.35
C LYS A 166 7.18 -15.64 -0.45
N GLU A 167 6.97 -15.04 -1.62
CA GLU A 167 7.16 -13.61 -1.84
C GLU A 167 6.17 -12.80 -1.00
N VAL A 168 6.63 -11.68 -0.44
CA VAL A 168 5.84 -10.60 0.16
C VAL A 168 6.29 -9.32 -0.52
N ARG A 169 5.48 -8.79 -1.45
CA ARG A 169 5.80 -7.53 -2.12
C ARG A 169 5.79 -6.39 -1.12
N PHE A 170 6.60 -5.37 -1.36
CA PHE A 170 6.56 -4.15 -0.54
C PHE A 170 5.17 -3.52 -0.62
N ALA A 171 4.76 -2.84 0.44
CA ALA A 171 3.55 -2.05 0.48
C ALA A 171 3.88 -0.66 1.03
N PHE A 172 2.99 0.27 0.78
CA PHE A 172 3.10 1.66 1.21
C PHE A 172 1.70 2.21 1.48
N THR A 173 1.63 3.40 2.06
CA THR A 173 0.37 4.15 2.23
C THR A 173 0.35 5.28 1.22
N THR A 174 -0.79 5.52 0.57
CA THR A 174 -1.02 6.76 -0.18
C THR A 174 -2.13 7.59 0.45
N THR A 175 -2.00 8.91 0.44
CA THR A 175 -3.07 9.79 0.91
C THR A 175 -4.19 9.92 -0.11
N LEU A 176 -5.39 10.24 0.36
CA LEU A 176 -6.57 10.46 -0.49
C LEU A 176 -7.02 11.92 -0.41
N SER A 177 -7.45 12.45 -1.56
CA SER A 177 -8.19 13.71 -1.65
C SER A 177 -9.68 13.43 -1.84
N ALA A 178 -10.26 12.59 -0.97
CA ALA A 178 -11.55 11.94 -1.20
C ALA A 178 -12.72 12.89 -1.51
N GLU A 179 -12.65 14.13 -1.05
CA GLU A 179 -13.69 15.15 -1.29
C GLU A 179 -13.60 15.77 -2.69
N GLU A 180 -12.45 15.72 -3.35
CA GLU A 180 -12.19 16.36 -4.63
C GLU A 180 -12.85 15.62 -5.81
N GLU A 181 -13.60 16.36 -6.61
CA GLU A 181 -14.33 15.82 -7.79
C GLU A 181 -13.40 15.23 -8.86
N TRP A 182 -12.13 15.63 -8.89
CA TRP A 182 -11.21 15.11 -9.88
C TRP A 182 -10.87 13.63 -9.66
N MET A 183 -11.13 13.07 -8.47
CA MET A 183 -10.98 11.63 -8.22
C MET A 183 -12.01 10.79 -8.99
N ASP A 184 -13.12 11.39 -9.42
CA ASP A 184 -14.18 10.74 -10.22
C ASP A 184 -13.96 10.90 -11.74
N GLN A 185 -12.89 11.55 -12.18
CA GLN A 185 -12.66 11.83 -13.59
C GLN A 185 -12.34 10.57 -14.41
N ASP A 186 -13.03 10.46 -15.55
CA ASP A 186 -12.73 9.48 -16.56
C ASP A 186 -11.32 9.63 -17.15
N VAL A 187 -10.83 8.53 -17.70
CA VAL A 187 -9.53 8.45 -18.35
C VAL A 187 -9.76 8.24 -19.84
N ASP A 188 -9.20 9.15 -20.65
CA ASP A 188 -9.14 8.99 -22.09
C ASP A 188 -8.13 7.90 -22.45
N VAL A 189 -8.56 6.85 -23.14
CA VAL A 189 -7.74 5.69 -23.49
C VAL A 189 -7.85 5.43 -24.99
N ASN A 190 -6.73 5.45 -25.70
CA ASN A 190 -6.68 5.33 -27.14
C ASN A 190 -5.47 4.49 -27.61
N PRO A 191 -5.54 3.15 -27.47
CA PRO A 191 -4.43 2.27 -27.81
C PRO A 191 -3.99 2.42 -29.27
N GLY A 192 -2.68 2.62 -29.50
CA GLY A 192 -2.11 2.79 -30.84
C GLY A 192 -2.17 4.21 -31.42
N TYR A 193 -2.70 5.19 -30.67
CA TYR A 193 -2.65 6.59 -31.06
C TYR A 193 -1.34 7.26 -30.64
N GLU A 194 -0.59 7.77 -31.62
CA GLU A 194 0.78 8.30 -31.44
C GLU A 194 0.95 9.75 -31.93
N LYS A 195 -0.13 10.43 -32.37
CA LYS A 195 0.00 11.82 -32.89
C LYS A 195 0.35 12.82 -31.77
N ASP A 196 -0.12 12.56 -30.56
CA ASP A 196 0.22 13.27 -29.34
C ASP A 196 0.07 12.35 -28.12
N TYR A 197 0.46 12.87 -26.95
CA TYR A 197 0.49 12.13 -25.68
C TYR A 197 -0.24 12.86 -24.54
N TYR A 198 -1.22 13.73 -24.86
CA TYR A 198 -1.88 14.55 -23.83
C TYR A 198 -2.64 13.73 -22.80
N ARG A 199 -3.20 12.57 -23.19
CA ARG A 199 -3.84 11.61 -22.27
C ARG A 199 -2.90 11.10 -21.16
N PHE A 200 -1.59 11.19 -21.38
CA PHE A 200 -0.55 10.80 -20.42
C PHE A 200 0.05 11.97 -19.64
N PHE A 201 -0.48 13.19 -19.77
CA PHE A 201 -0.03 14.30 -18.93
C PHE A 201 -0.51 14.11 -17.49
N MET A 202 0.25 14.65 -16.54
CA MET A 202 -0.06 14.52 -15.12
C MET A 202 -1.47 15.06 -14.83
N LYS A 203 -2.32 14.21 -14.27
CA LYS A 203 -3.62 14.60 -13.71
C LYS A 203 -3.42 15.24 -12.33
N ARG A 204 -4.49 15.82 -11.76
CA ARG A 204 -4.43 16.44 -10.43
C ARG A 204 -3.99 15.47 -9.33
N GLY A 205 -4.33 14.19 -9.49
CA GLY A 205 -3.89 13.10 -8.61
C GLY A 205 -4.47 11.76 -9.07
N LEU A 206 -4.61 10.83 -8.12
CA LEU A 206 -5.17 9.49 -8.32
C LEU A 206 -6.71 9.48 -8.42
N ASN A 207 -7.26 8.81 -9.42
CA ASN A 207 -8.69 8.54 -9.46
C ASN A 207 -9.07 7.30 -8.64
N TRP A 208 -10.37 7.12 -8.38
CA TRP A 208 -10.86 6.00 -7.57
C TRP A 208 -10.51 4.62 -8.13
N ASP A 209 -10.42 4.47 -9.45
CA ASP A 209 -10.06 3.20 -10.08
C ASP A 209 -8.62 2.79 -9.77
N GLU A 210 -7.68 3.73 -9.72
CA GLU A 210 -6.30 3.47 -9.31
C GLU A 210 -6.23 3.09 -7.83
N ILE A 211 -6.98 3.78 -6.97
CA ILE A 211 -7.07 3.42 -5.55
C ILE A 211 -7.61 1.99 -5.40
N LYS A 212 -8.71 1.67 -6.09
CA LYS A 212 -9.32 0.33 -6.08
C LYS A 212 -8.31 -0.75 -6.48
N GLU A 213 -7.56 -0.52 -7.55
CA GLU A 213 -6.54 -1.47 -7.99
C GLU A 213 -5.40 -1.61 -6.97
N MET A 214 -4.85 -0.50 -6.45
CA MET A 214 -3.75 -0.53 -5.48
C MET A 214 -4.12 -1.23 -4.17
N LEU A 215 -5.35 -1.04 -3.68
CA LEU A 215 -5.83 -1.66 -2.46
C LEU A 215 -5.85 -3.20 -2.53
N ASN A 216 -6.02 -3.78 -3.72
CA ASN A 216 -5.94 -5.22 -3.91
C ASN A 216 -4.51 -5.77 -3.66
N TYR A 217 -3.48 -4.92 -3.68
CA TYR A 217 -2.09 -5.30 -3.46
C TYR A 217 -1.56 -4.90 -2.07
N GLY A 218 -2.46 -4.57 -1.13
CA GLY A 218 -2.07 -4.26 0.25
C GLY A 218 -1.58 -2.82 0.48
N VAL A 219 -1.76 -1.92 -0.50
CA VAL A 219 -1.52 -0.48 -0.31
C VAL A 219 -2.49 0.05 0.76
N GLY A 220 -1.97 0.83 1.70
CA GLY A 220 -2.75 1.53 2.72
C GLY A 220 -3.28 2.87 2.24
N ILE A 221 -4.26 3.41 2.94
CA ILE A 221 -4.81 4.74 2.67
C ILE A 221 -4.75 5.63 3.92
N ALA A 222 -4.60 6.94 3.71
CA ALA A 222 -4.63 7.93 4.77
C ALA A 222 -5.42 9.18 4.38
N PHE A 223 -6.05 9.82 5.35
CA PHE A 223 -6.44 11.22 5.26
C PHE A 223 -5.20 12.11 5.15
N HIS A 224 -5.38 13.28 4.54
CA HIS A 224 -4.38 14.33 4.45
C HIS A 224 -5.11 15.67 4.49
N ASP A 225 -4.99 16.51 3.46
CA ASP A 225 -5.86 17.68 3.30
C ASP A 225 -7.33 17.28 3.13
N VAL A 226 -8.20 18.06 3.79
CA VAL A 226 -9.65 18.00 3.63
C VAL A 226 -10.18 19.35 3.17
N MET A 227 -11.40 19.41 2.65
CA MET A 227 -11.96 20.63 2.05
C MET A 227 -12.53 21.64 3.06
N ALA A 228 -12.00 21.68 4.28
CA ALA A 228 -12.36 22.68 5.29
C ALA A 228 -11.99 24.09 4.80
N GLU A 229 -12.91 25.04 4.89
CA GLU A 229 -12.67 26.46 4.62
C GLU A 229 -11.68 27.05 5.63
N ASN A 230 -11.84 26.69 6.91
CA ASN A 230 -10.89 27.05 7.97
C ASN A 230 -10.10 25.84 8.46
N VAL A 231 -8.94 25.63 7.85
CA VAL A 231 -7.97 24.57 8.24
C VAL A 231 -7.31 24.78 9.61
N ASN A 232 -7.71 25.79 10.39
CA ASN A 232 -7.29 25.96 11.79
C ASN A 232 -8.46 25.76 12.77
N ASP A 233 -9.62 25.31 12.31
CA ASP A 233 -10.75 24.90 13.15
C ASP A 233 -10.83 23.38 13.26
N VAL A 234 -10.64 22.88 14.48
CA VAL A 234 -10.65 21.45 14.78
C VAL A 234 -12.01 20.80 14.47
N GLU A 235 -13.11 21.48 14.76
CA GLU A 235 -14.45 20.92 14.55
C GLU A 235 -14.80 20.89 13.06
N GLU A 236 -14.36 21.89 12.31
CA GLU A 236 -14.56 21.93 10.86
C GLU A 236 -13.76 20.83 10.15
N ILE A 237 -12.47 20.67 10.47
CA ILE A 237 -11.66 19.56 9.93
C ILE A 237 -12.29 18.21 10.29
N LYS A 238 -12.74 18.03 11.53
CA LYS A 238 -13.40 16.79 11.97
C LYS A 238 -14.69 16.52 11.19
N GLN A 239 -15.48 17.55 10.90
CA GLN A 239 -16.66 17.42 10.04
C GLN A 239 -16.26 16.93 8.64
N HIS A 240 -15.21 17.50 8.06
CA HIS A 240 -14.72 17.10 6.75
C HIS A 240 -14.08 15.70 6.73
N TYR A 241 -13.46 15.23 7.82
CA TYR A 241 -13.11 13.81 7.95
C TYR A 241 -14.34 12.90 7.80
N GLY A 242 -15.48 13.27 8.37
CA GLY A 242 -16.73 12.53 8.21
C GLY A 242 -17.25 12.50 6.77
N ILE A 243 -17.14 13.62 6.05
CA ILE A 243 -17.51 13.73 4.62
C ILE A 243 -16.60 12.85 3.77
N ALA A 244 -15.28 13.01 3.94
CA ALA A 244 -14.27 12.22 3.25
C ALA A 244 -14.44 10.72 3.54
N GLN A 245 -14.66 10.32 4.79
CA GLN A 245 -14.88 8.93 5.19
C GLN A 245 -16.13 8.32 4.53
N SER A 246 -17.18 9.11 4.35
CA SER A 246 -18.40 8.66 3.67
C SER A 246 -18.13 8.36 2.20
N LYS A 247 -17.41 9.24 1.50
CA LYS A 247 -16.98 9.01 0.11
C LYS A 247 -16.03 7.81 -0.03
N ILE A 248 -15.07 7.66 0.91
CA ILE A 248 -14.15 6.53 0.94
C ILE A 248 -14.93 5.21 1.07
N GLN A 249 -15.90 5.13 1.98
CA GLN A 249 -16.71 3.91 2.15
C GLN A 249 -17.56 3.59 0.92
N GLU A 250 -18.16 4.60 0.30
CA GLU A 250 -18.93 4.46 -0.93
C GLU A 250 -18.06 3.88 -2.07
N GLN A 251 -16.88 4.45 -2.27
CA GLN A 251 -16.00 4.10 -3.38
C GLN A 251 -15.21 2.82 -3.15
N LEU A 252 -14.90 2.47 -1.90
CA LEU A 252 -13.95 1.41 -1.56
C LEU A 252 -14.62 0.21 -0.89
N ALA A 253 -15.82 -0.16 -1.36
CA ALA A 253 -16.57 -1.34 -0.91
C ALA A 253 -16.72 -1.44 0.62
N GLY A 254 -17.08 -0.32 1.25
CA GLY A 254 -17.27 -0.21 2.70
C GLY A 254 -15.96 -0.15 3.51
N ARG A 255 -14.79 -0.04 2.86
CA ARG A 255 -13.53 0.26 3.56
C ARG A 255 -13.62 1.63 4.20
N LYS A 256 -13.18 1.72 5.45
CA LYS A 256 -12.97 2.95 6.20
C LYS A 256 -11.49 3.29 6.22
N CYS A 257 -11.16 4.58 6.18
CA CYS A 257 -9.80 5.04 6.43
C CYS A 257 -9.59 5.22 7.94
N LYS A 258 -8.45 4.73 8.46
CA LYS A 258 -8.08 4.85 9.88
C LYS A 258 -6.74 5.54 10.10
N MET A 259 -6.17 6.14 9.06
CA MET A 259 -4.87 6.78 9.15
C MET A 259 -4.95 8.25 8.76
N LEU A 260 -4.21 9.11 9.45
CA LEU A 260 -3.92 10.48 9.01
C LEU A 260 -2.42 10.60 8.71
N ALA A 261 -2.07 11.16 7.55
CA ALA A 261 -0.76 11.74 7.34
C ALA A 261 -0.91 13.26 7.54
N ARG A 262 -0.20 13.87 8.48
CA ARG A 262 -0.34 15.30 8.80
C ARG A 262 -0.03 16.16 7.56
N PRO A 263 -0.96 16.98 7.07
CA PRO A 263 -0.69 17.90 5.96
C PRO A 263 -0.07 19.20 6.48
N ASN A 264 0.81 19.78 5.68
CA ASN A 264 1.28 21.17 5.80
C ASN A 264 1.90 21.57 7.15
N GLY A 265 2.38 20.62 7.97
CA GLY A 265 2.85 20.91 9.33
C GLY A 265 1.75 21.43 10.26
N ASN A 266 0.47 21.17 9.94
CA ASN A 266 -0.66 21.72 10.66
C ASN A 266 -1.16 20.76 11.74
N ASP A 267 -0.82 21.06 13.00
CA ASP A 267 -1.22 20.26 14.16
C ASP A 267 -2.74 20.27 14.42
N THR A 268 -3.51 21.21 13.86
CA THR A 268 -4.99 21.19 13.97
C THR A 268 -5.58 19.92 13.34
N TYR A 269 -4.94 19.37 12.30
CA TYR A 269 -5.36 18.08 11.73
C TYR A 269 -5.14 16.91 12.70
N ILE A 270 -4.03 16.92 13.46
CA ILE A 270 -3.76 15.93 14.51
C ILE A 270 -4.77 16.09 15.64
N ASP A 271 -5.02 17.31 16.11
CA ASP A 271 -6.01 17.60 17.17
C ASP A 271 -7.42 17.13 16.79
N ALA A 272 -7.81 17.31 15.53
CA ALA A 272 -9.07 16.80 14.98
C ALA A 272 -9.07 15.26 14.89
N ALA A 273 -7.97 14.65 14.44
CA ALA A 273 -7.86 13.20 14.31
C ALA A 273 -7.87 12.48 15.65
N LEU A 274 -7.29 13.08 16.70
CA LEU A 274 -7.38 12.58 18.06
C LEU A 274 -8.84 12.51 18.55
N GLN A 275 -9.69 13.41 18.07
CA GLN A 275 -11.12 13.48 18.41
C GLN A 275 -12.05 12.72 17.44
N TYR A 276 -11.55 12.27 16.30
CA TYR A 276 -12.32 11.55 15.29
C TYR A 276 -12.16 10.03 15.45
N GLU A 277 -13.23 9.33 15.83
CA GLU A 277 -13.19 7.91 16.28
C GLU A 277 -12.42 6.97 15.33
N ASP A 278 -12.73 7.00 14.03
CA ASP A 278 -12.17 6.06 13.06
C ASP A 278 -10.65 6.19 12.83
N ILE A 279 -10.02 7.36 13.05
CA ILE A 279 -8.56 7.52 12.83
C ILE A 279 -7.80 6.93 14.00
N ARG A 280 -7.05 5.84 13.80
CA ARG A 280 -6.35 5.11 14.89
C ARG A 280 -4.83 5.19 14.83
N THR A 281 -4.26 5.60 13.71
CA THR A 281 -2.80 5.76 13.55
C THR A 281 -2.48 7.02 12.75
N MET A 282 -1.36 7.68 13.01
CA MET A 282 -1.02 8.91 12.33
C MET A 282 0.47 8.97 11.97
N ALA A 283 0.81 9.76 10.96
CA ALA A 283 2.18 10.07 10.57
C ALA A 283 2.42 11.58 10.59
N THR A 284 3.56 12.01 11.10
CA THR A 284 3.92 13.42 11.24
C THR A 284 5.43 13.62 11.05
N GLU A 285 5.83 14.75 10.49
CA GLU A 285 7.25 15.12 10.32
C GLU A 285 7.85 15.81 11.56
N SER A 286 7.03 16.17 12.55
CA SER A 286 7.51 16.71 13.82
C SER A 286 6.54 16.46 14.98
N ASN A 287 7.05 16.59 16.21
CA ASN A 287 6.27 16.46 17.46
C ASN A 287 5.59 15.08 17.67
N GLY A 288 5.92 14.08 16.85
CA GLY A 288 5.46 12.71 17.03
C GLY A 288 6.46 11.84 17.79
N GLU A 289 6.17 10.54 17.80
CA GLU A 289 6.97 9.53 18.48
C GLU A 289 7.86 8.76 17.50
N ASP A 290 9.12 8.55 17.90
CA ASP A 290 10.02 7.65 17.18
C ASP A 290 9.66 6.20 17.47
N LEU A 291 9.38 5.44 16.42
CA LEU A 291 9.00 4.04 16.54
C LEU A 291 10.22 3.13 16.70
N TYR A 292 10.27 2.38 17.80
CA TYR A 292 11.29 1.34 18.04
C TYR A 292 10.63 -0.04 18.20
N PRO A 293 10.46 -0.84 17.13
CA PRO A 293 9.61 -2.03 17.16
C PRO A 293 10.05 -3.14 18.12
N PHE A 294 11.32 -3.15 18.52
CA PHE A 294 11.92 -4.16 19.41
C PHE A 294 12.04 -3.70 20.87
N ARG A 295 11.49 -2.53 21.22
CA ARG A 295 11.32 -2.13 22.62
C ARG A 295 10.06 -2.78 23.22
N ALA A 296 9.74 -2.45 24.47
CA ALA A 296 8.56 -2.99 25.13
C ALA A 296 7.32 -2.77 24.26
N ILE A 297 6.42 -3.75 24.26
CA ILE A 297 5.20 -3.69 23.46
C ILE A 297 4.31 -2.62 24.08
N GLU A 298 4.11 -1.53 23.33
CA GLU A 298 3.23 -0.44 23.67
C GLU A 298 2.15 -0.32 22.59
N SER A 299 0.96 0.08 23.03
CA SER A 299 -0.15 0.34 22.11
C SER A 299 0.15 1.57 21.28
N LEU A 300 -0.02 1.45 19.96
CA LEU A 300 0.12 2.56 19.02
C LEU A 300 -1.20 3.29 18.74
N ASP A 301 -2.23 3.03 19.55
CA ASP A 301 -3.54 3.65 19.38
C ASP A 301 -3.48 5.16 19.49
N LYS A 302 -3.91 5.86 18.44
CA LYS A 302 -3.90 7.32 18.31
C LYS A 302 -2.50 7.95 18.42
N VAL A 303 -1.43 7.16 18.26
CA VAL A 303 -0.06 7.68 18.26
C VAL A 303 0.27 8.27 16.89
N ALA A 304 0.85 9.47 16.89
CA ALA A 304 1.44 10.09 15.72
C ALA A 304 2.92 9.70 15.61
N LEU A 305 3.27 8.92 14.59
CA LEU A 305 4.62 8.43 14.38
C LEU A 305 5.43 9.42 13.56
N ASN A 306 6.67 9.69 14.01
CA ASN A 306 7.59 10.50 13.23
C ASN A 306 7.93 9.81 11.90
N ARG A 307 7.94 10.60 10.82
CA ARG A 307 8.48 10.25 9.50
C ARG A 307 9.42 11.35 9.01
N SER A 308 10.35 10.99 8.13
CA SER A 308 11.29 11.93 7.49
C SER A 308 11.00 12.10 6.00
N PHE A 309 11.17 13.31 5.50
CA PHE A 309 11.18 13.61 4.08
C PHE A 309 12.63 13.89 3.66
N GLU A 310 13.20 12.98 2.89
CA GLU A 310 14.57 13.10 2.38
C GLU A 310 14.54 13.37 0.87
N GLU A 311 15.08 14.51 0.46
CA GLU A 311 15.19 14.85 -0.97
C GLU A 311 16.23 13.98 -1.69
N VAL A 312 17.24 13.50 -0.96
CA VAL A 312 18.36 12.71 -1.49
C VAL A 312 18.22 11.26 -1.05
N GLN A 313 17.93 10.35 -1.98
CA GLN A 313 17.69 8.93 -1.68
C GLN A 313 18.89 8.25 -1.00
N GLU A 314 20.11 8.75 -1.18
CA GLU A 314 21.28 8.22 -0.48
C GLU A 314 21.21 8.41 1.05
N ASN A 315 20.57 9.48 1.53
CA ASN A 315 20.34 9.68 2.96
C ASN A 315 19.44 8.58 3.55
N ILE A 316 18.40 8.19 2.80
CA ILE A 316 17.52 7.07 3.18
C ILE A 316 18.33 5.77 3.24
N LYS A 317 19.20 5.52 2.25
CA LYS A 317 20.07 4.33 2.26
C LYS A 317 21.02 4.33 3.45
N ASP A 318 21.57 5.49 3.81
CA ASP A 318 22.44 5.63 4.98
C ASP A 318 21.69 5.40 6.29
N GLU A 319 20.45 5.89 6.43
CA GLU A 319 19.60 5.60 7.58
C GLU A 319 19.33 4.09 7.69
N ILE A 320 18.96 3.42 6.59
CA ILE A 320 18.75 1.97 6.56
C ILE A 320 20.02 1.23 7.01
N ARG A 321 21.19 1.59 6.47
CA ARG A 321 22.48 0.99 6.86
C ARG A 321 22.78 1.22 8.34
N GLN A 322 22.49 2.41 8.85
CA GLN A 322 22.68 2.75 10.27
C GLN A 322 21.78 1.91 11.16
N GLN A 323 20.49 1.82 10.86
CA GLN A 323 19.54 1.01 11.64
C GLN A 323 19.91 -0.48 11.58
N ARG A 324 20.33 -1.02 10.43
CA ARG A 324 20.78 -2.42 10.35
C ARG A 324 22.00 -2.71 11.23
N ARG A 325 22.94 -1.79 11.35
CA ARG A 325 24.15 -1.92 12.20
C ARG A 325 23.83 -1.83 13.69
N ALA A 326 22.75 -1.17 14.08
CA ALA A 326 22.36 -1.04 15.47
C ALA A 326 21.84 -2.39 16.03
N PRO A 327 22.01 -2.65 17.34
CA PRO A 327 21.33 -3.76 18.03
C PRO A 327 19.81 -3.66 17.85
N GLU A 328 19.12 -4.80 17.71
CA GLU A 328 17.69 -4.84 17.33
C GLU A 328 16.80 -3.94 18.20
N ARG A 329 16.99 -4.02 19.52
CA ARG A 329 16.28 -3.22 20.53
C ARG A 329 16.41 -1.70 20.35
N ASN A 330 17.44 -1.25 19.63
CA ASN A 330 17.73 0.16 19.38
C ASN A 330 17.40 0.59 17.94
N ARG A 331 16.94 -0.32 17.08
CA ARG A 331 16.57 0.02 15.70
C ARG A 331 15.29 0.82 15.72
N LYS A 332 15.36 2.04 15.19
CA LYS A 332 14.22 2.86 14.85
C LYS A 332 13.64 2.33 13.53
N ALA A 333 12.32 2.36 13.36
CA ALA A 333 11.71 2.18 12.06
C ALA A 333 12.22 3.26 11.09
N VAL A 334 12.50 2.89 9.84
CA VAL A 334 12.80 3.86 8.79
C VAL A 334 11.47 4.27 8.18
N HIS A 335 10.94 5.40 8.62
CA HIS A 335 9.61 5.87 8.26
C HIS A 335 9.71 7.08 7.34
N ILE A 336 9.32 6.90 6.08
CA ILE A 336 9.61 7.82 4.99
C ILE A 336 8.31 8.50 4.53
N GLY A 337 8.35 9.82 4.41
CA GLY A 337 7.38 10.62 3.66
C GLY A 337 7.92 10.97 2.28
N VAL A 338 7.02 10.99 1.28
CA VAL A 338 7.33 11.47 -0.08
C VAL A 338 6.10 12.11 -0.71
N HIS A 339 6.27 13.13 -1.55
CA HIS A 339 5.15 13.67 -2.35
C HIS A 339 5.07 12.96 -3.70
N ASN A 340 6.01 13.27 -4.60
CA ASN A 340 6.10 12.70 -5.94
C ASN A 340 7.30 11.76 -6.03
N THR A 341 7.12 10.65 -6.74
CA THR A 341 8.17 9.66 -6.99
C THR A 341 8.66 9.76 -8.44
N ASP A 342 9.93 9.44 -8.67
CA ASP A 342 10.61 9.52 -9.95
C ASP A 342 11.54 8.31 -10.15
N ASN A 343 12.35 8.32 -11.20
CA ASN A 343 13.28 7.22 -11.50
C ASN A 343 14.27 6.92 -10.35
N ASP A 344 14.67 7.91 -9.55
CA ASP A 344 15.60 7.70 -8.44
C ASP A 344 14.91 7.04 -7.25
N TRP A 345 13.63 7.33 -7.02
CA TRP A 345 12.78 6.55 -6.12
C TRP A 345 12.65 5.09 -6.56
N ILE A 346 12.49 4.83 -7.87
CA ILE A 346 12.43 3.46 -8.39
C ILE A 346 13.74 2.71 -8.10
N LYS A 347 14.88 3.33 -8.39
CA LYS A 347 16.21 2.77 -8.07
C LYS A 347 16.40 2.55 -6.57
N LEU A 348 15.82 3.40 -5.71
CA LEU A 348 15.86 3.18 -4.26
C LEU A 348 15.08 1.93 -3.88
N LEU A 349 13.86 1.72 -4.39
CA LEU A 349 13.07 0.52 -4.11
C LEU A 349 13.77 -0.75 -4.61
N GLU A 350 14.36 -0.70 -5.81
CA GLU A 350 15.20 -1.79 -6.35
C GLU A 350 16.40 -2.06 -5.44
N TRP A 351 17.10 -1.01 -5.00
CA TRP A 351 18.24 -1.15 -4.09
C TRP A 351 17.83 -1.78 -2.75
N ILE A 352 16.68 -1.39 -2.18
CA ILE A 352 16.15 -1.98 -0.95
C ILE A 352 15.88 -3.47 -1.17
N ASN A 353 15.23 -3.84 -2.28
CA ASN A 353 15.00 -5.23 -2.65
C ASN A 353 16.30 -6.03 -2.75
N ASP A 354 17.30 -5.49 -3.44
CA ASP A 354 18.53 -6.21 -3.78
C ASP A 354 19.51 -6.33 -2.63
N ASN A 355 19.39 -5.46 -1.62
CA ASN A 355 20.28 -5.48 -0.46
C ASN A 355 19.59 -6.11 0.75
N TYR A 356 18.29 -5.88 0.93
CA TYR A 356 17.56 -6.26 2.14
C TYR A 356 16.23 -6.97 1.91
N GLY A 357 15.74 -7.02 0.68
CA GLY A 357 14.55 -7.77 0.31
C GLY A 357 14.86 -9.20 -0.12
N LYS A 358 13.99 -9.77 -0.94
CA LYS A 358 14.01 -11.17 -1.38
C LYS A 358 15.24 -11.55 -2.21
N ASP A 359 15.89 -10.56 -2.83
CA ASP A 359 17.13 -10.76 -3.61
C ASP A 359 18.39 -10.31 -2.84
N GLY A 360 18.23 -9.89 -1.58
CA GLY A 360 19.28 -9.50 -0.66
C GLY A 360 19.36 -10.42 0.56
N ASP A 361 19.56 -9.84 1.75
CA ASP A 361 19.60 -10.59 3.02
C ASP A 361 18.21 -10.87 3.63
N ASP A 362 17.14 -10.49 2.93
CA ASP A 362 15.74 -10.70 3.31
C ASP A 362 15.39 -10.18 4.73
N SER A 363 16.00 -9.07 5.13
CA SER A 363 15.94 -8.51 6.47
C SER A 363 14.93 -7.36 6.68
N VAL A 364 14.20 -6.94 5.65
CA VAL A 364 13.17 -5.89 5.80
C VAL A 364 11.74 -6.43 5.76
N TRP A 365 10.92 -5.90 6.67
CA TRP A 365 9.48 -5.86 6.50
C TRP A 365 9.10 -4.44 6.07
N PHE A 366 8.43 -4.32 4.92
CA PHE A 366 8.04 -3.05 4.33
C PHE A 366 6.52 -3.03 4.04
N PRO A 367 5.68 -2.94 5.09
CA PRO A 367 4.23 -2.88 4.95
C PRO A 367 3.71 -1.44 4.74
N SER A 368 2.41 -1.31 4.52
CA SER A 368 1.72 -0.04 4.82
C SER A 368 1.72 0.23 6.34
N GLN A 369 1.61 1.50 6.74
CA GLN A 369 1.56 1.84 8.17
C GLN A 369 0.30 1.25 8.86
N GLU A 370 -0.82 1.17 8.15
CA GLU A 370 -2.04 0.53 8.65
C GLU A 370 -1.81 -0.95 9.00
N GLU A 371 -1.16 -1.70 8.12
CA GLU A 371 -0.84 -3.12 8.36
C GLU A 371 0.12 -3.29 9.55
N TYR A 372 1.11 -2.40 9.71
CA TYR A 372 1.98 -2.42 10.87
C TYR A 372 1.23 -2.11 12.17
N TYR A 373 0.35 -1.10 12.15
CA TYR A 373 -0.48 -0.74 13.29
C TYR A 373 -1.36 -1.93 13.74
N GLU A 374 -2.04 -2.59 12.82
CA GLU A 374 -2.88 -3.76 13.13
C GLU A 374 -2.04 -4.91 13.69
N TYR A 375 -0.85 -5.15 13.16
CA TYR A 375 0.06 -6.17 13.71
C TYR A 375 0.54 -5.84 15.12
N ASN A 376 0.91 -4.58 15.40
CA ASN A 376 1.22 -4.13 16.76
C ASN A 376 0.03 -4.34 17.70
N TYR A 377 -1.19 -4.07 17.24
CA TYR A 377 -2.41 -4.29 18.01
C TYR A 377 -2.60 -5.77 18.36
N TYR A 378 -2.45 -6.69 17.39
CA TYR A 378 -2.52 -8.14 17.65
C TYR A 378 -1.47 -8.61 18.64
N ARG A 379 -0.26 -8.06 18.59
CA ARG A 379 0.80 -8.39 19.56
C ARG A 379 0.51 -7.88 20.96
N THR A 380 -0.15 -6.72 21.06
CA THR A 380 -0.44 -6.06 22.33
C THR A 380 -1.62 -6.72 23.05
N TYR A 381 -2.67 -7.08 22.30
CA TYR A 381 -3.96 -7.49 22.85
C TYR A 381 -4.35 -8.94 22.52
N GLY A 382 -3.75 -9.52 21.49
CA GLY A 382 -3.97 -10.91 21.11
C GLY A 382 -3.22 -11.90 21.99
N ASN A 383 -3.47 -13.18 21.76
CA ASN A 383 -2.73 -14.25 22.44
C ASN A 383 -2.60 -15.49 21.57
N VAL A 384 -1.57 -16.28 21.89
CA VAL A 384 -1.35 -17.60 21.30
C VAL A 384 -1.32 -18.62 22.42
N LYS A 385 -2.13 -19.66 22.31
CA LYS A 385 -2.12 -20.81 23.22
C LYS A 385 -1.63 -22.02 22.48
N VAL A 386 -0.75 -22.78 23.14
CA VAL A 386 -0.27 -24.07 22.64
C VAL A 386 -0.68 -25.15 23.62
N GLU A 387 -1.31 -26.20 23.10
CA GLU A 387 -1.80 -27.33 23.88
C GLU A 387 -1.46 -28.63 23.15
N GLN A 388 -0.82 -29.58 23.82
CA GLN A 388 -0.70 -30.93 23.30
C GLN A 388 -1.99 -31.69 23.62
N THR A 389 -2.79 -32.00 22.60
CA THR A 389 -4.11 -32.64 22.79
C THR A 389 -4.01 -34.16 22.93
N ASP A 390 -2.98 -34.76 22.33
CA ASP A 390 -2.61 -36.17 22.45
C ASP A 390 -1.12 -36.37 22.11
N GLU A 391 -0.64 -37.62 22.12
CA GLU A 391 0.77 -37.96 21.84
C GLU A 391 1.26 -37.46 20.47
N HIS A 392 0.37 -37.26 19.50
CA HIS A 392 0.71 -36.94 18.12
C HIS A 392 0.07 -35.65 17.61
N THR A 393 -0.54 -34.84 18.48
CA THR A 393 -1.29 -33.64 18.06
C THR A 393 -1.03 -32.46 18.97
N ILE A 394 -0.59 -31.36 18.37
CA ILE A 394 -0.44 -30.06 18.99
C ILE A 394 -1.50 -29.13 18.41
N LYS A 395 -2.25 -28.46 19.28
CA LYS A 395 -3.20 -27.41 18.91
C LYS A 395 -2.60 -26.05 19.26
N LEU A 396 -2.40 -25.22 18.24
CA LEU A 396 -2.20 -23.78 18.39
C LEU A 396 -3.54 -23.08 18.26
N THR A 397 -3.90 -22.24 19.23
CA THR A 397 -5.06 -21.35 19.16
C THR A 397 -4.56 -19.92 19.14
N VAL A 398 -4.81 -19.20 18.05
CA VAL A 398 -4.39 -17.81 17.85
C VAL A 398 -5.61 -16.91 17.94
N HIS A 399 -5.65 -16.05 18.94
CA HIS A 399 -6.70 -15.07 19.14
C HIS A 399 -6.25 -13.69 18.68
N LEU A 400 -6.94 -13.14 17.68
CA LEU A 400 -6.69 -11.83 17.09
C LEU A 400 -7.89 -10.91 17.40
N PRO A 401 -7.76 -9.99 18.37
CA PRO A 401 -8.81 -9.02 18.62
C PRO A 401 -8.91 -8.05 17.45
N ILE A 402 -10.13 -7.77 17.00
CA ILE A 402 -10.37 -6.92 15.83
C ILE A 402 -10.80 -5.53 16.29
N GLY A 403 -9.91 -4.56 16.09
CA GLY A 403 -10.20 -3.15 16.31
C GLY A 403 -11.00 -2.53 15.18
N GLU A 404 -11.32 -1.25 15.33
CA GLU A 404 -12.04 -0.49 14.31
C GLU A 404 -11.25 -0.41 13.01
N CYS A 405 -11.92 -0.70 11.89
CA CYS A 405 -11.38 -0.56 10.54
C CYS A 405 -10.14 -1.46 10.25
N PHE A 406 -10.11 -2.70 10.75
CA PHE A 406 -9.00 -3.64 10.50
C PHE A 406 -9.19 -4.42 9.20
N TYR A 407 -8.10 -4.57 8.42
CA TYR A 407 -8.12 -5.17 7.08
C TYR A 407 -6.97 -6.15 6.80
N TYR A 408 -6.01 -6.27 7.72
CA TYR A 408 -4.83 -7.10 7.60
C TYR A 408 -4.73 -8.16 8.73
N PRO A 409 -5.76 -9.02 8.94
CA PRO A 409 -5.76 -10.05 9.98
C PRO A 409 -4.80 -11.20 9.67
N SER A 410 -3.50 -10.89 9.65
CA SER A 410 -2.41 -11.81 9.39
C SER A 410 -1.31 -11.62 10.41
N VAL A 411 -0.76 -12.72 10.92
CA VAL A 411 0.28 -12.72 11.93
C VAL A 411 1.33 -13.78 11.65
N THR A 412 2.52 -13.57 12.20
CA THR A 412 3.52 -14.63 12.36
C THR A 412 3.44 -15.15 13.78
N VAL A 413 3.55 -16.46 13.95
CA VAL A 413 3.66 -17.12 15.25
C VAL A 413 4.88 -18.02 15.22
N ASN A 414 5.78 -17.83 16.18
CA ASN A 414 6.88 -18.76 16.42
C ASN A 414 6.41 -19.81 17.42
N LEU A 415 6.69 -21.07 17.15
CA LEU A 415 6.47 -22.21 18.04
C LEU A 415 7.83 -22.89 18.27
N SER A 416 8.40 -22.71 19.46
CA SER A 416 9.66 -23.33 19.86
C SER A 416 9.47 -24.80 20.25
N GLY A 417 10.55 -25.59 20.17
CA GLY A 417 10.54 -26.98 20.63
C GLY A 417 9.94 -27.98 19.65
N LEU A 418 9.61 -27.54 18.43
CA LEU A 418 9.11 -28.37 17.34
C LEU A 418 9.85 -28.05 16.05
N LYS A 419 10.41 -29.06 15.38
CA LYS A 419 11.02 -28.89 14.06
C LYS A 419 10.04 -29.32 12.97
N LYS A 420 10.14 -28.70 11.79
CA LYS A 420 9.33 -29.02 10.61
C LYS A 420 9.46 -30.49 10.22
N GLU A 421 10.63 -31.08 10.39
CA GLU A 421 10.90 -32.48 10.06
C GLU A 421 10.09 -33.46 10.92
N ASP A 422 9.64 -33.02 12.10
CA ASP A 422 8.84 -33.84 13.02
C ASP A 422 7.33 -33.75 12.71
N ILE A 423 6.93 -32.84 11.81
CA ILE A 423 5.55 -32.60 11.42
C ILE A 423 5.14 -33.59 10.32
N VAL A 424 4.02 -34.26 10.54
CA VAL A 424 3.35 -35.13 9.56
C VAL A 424 2.40 -34.32 8.69
N SER A 425 1.57 -33.48 9.30
CA SER A 425 0.64 -32.58 8.61
C SER A 425 0.30 -31.37 9.48
N VAL A 426 -0.19 -30.32 8.82
CA VAL A 426 -0.77 -29.14 9.49
C VAL A 426 -2.16 -28.92 8.91
N GLU A 427 -3.16 -28.94 9.77
CA GLU A 427 -4.56 -28.66 9.44
C GLU A 427 -4.99 -27.38 10.13
N THR A 428 -5.95 -26.66 9.57
CA THR A 428 -6.50 -25.45 10.18
C THR A 428 -8.02 -25.49 10.11
N ASP A 429 -8.67 -24.71 10.98
CA ASP A 429 -10.08 -24.41 10.80
C ASP A 429 -10.33 -23.42 9.64
N ASP A 430 -11.59 -23.04 9.48
CA ASP A 430 -12.07 -22.15 8.43
C ASP A 430 -11.75 -20.67 8.68
N ALA A 431 -11.29 -20.30 9.88
CA ALA A 431 -10.87 -18.92 10.14
C ALA A 431 -9.56 -18.59 9.42
N VAL A 432 -8.71 -19.59 9.17
CA VAL A 432 -7.47 -19.44 8.42
C VAL A 432 -7.74 -19.64 6.93
N SER A 433 -7.40 -18.64 6.12
CA SER A 433 -7.50 -18.67 4.66
C SER A 433 -6.12 -18.80 3.99
N GLY A 434 -5.06 -18.31 4.64
CA GLY A 434 -3.67 -18.44 4.23
C GLY A 434 -2.80 -19.07 5.29
N LEU A 435 -1.93 -20.00 4.89
CA LEU A 435 -0.96 -20.62 5.79
C LEU A 435 0.37 -20.87 5.06
N SER A 436 1.46 -20.56 5.75
CA SER A 436 2.79 -21.05 5.42
C SER A 436 3.59 -21.30 6.69
N TYR A 437 4.51 -22.27 6.66
CA TYR A 437 5.34 -22.58 7.82
C TYR A 437 6.69 -23.18 7.42
N ASN A 438 7.71 -22.84 8.20
CA ASN A 438 9.05 -23.38 8.02
C ASN A 438 9.84 -23.41 9.34
N ASN A 439 11.00 -24.08 9.34
CA ASN A 439 11.92 -24.00 10.47
C ASN A 439 12.35 -22.55 10.71
N PHE A 440 12.38 -22.16 11.97
CA PHE A 440 12.92 -20.88 12.43
C PHE A 440 13.53 -21.06 13.82
N GLU A 441 14.81 -20.73 13.96
CA GLU A 441 15.60 -20.99 15.18
C GLU A 441 15.44 -22.44 15.68
N GLU A 442 15.14 -22.64 16.97
CA GLU A 442 14.94 -23.95 17.60
C GLU A 442 13.49 -24.46 17.47
N GLY A 443 12.75 -23.97 16.49
CA GLY A 443 11.33 -24.23 16.31
C GLY A 443 10.86 -24.11 14.87
N ILE A 444 9.57 -23.79 14.73
CA ILE A 444 8.97 -23.37 13.47
C ILE A 444 8.41 -21.95 13.59
N MET A 445 8.32 -21.26 12.46
CA MET A 445 7.44 -20.11 12.30
C MET A 445 6.24 -20.51 11.44
N LEU A 446 5.09 -19.93 11.75
CA LEU A 446 3.86 -20.05 10.97
C LEU A 446 3.38 -18.64 10.61
N ASN A 447 3.15 -18.39 9.32
CA ASN A 447 2.44 -17.20 8.87
C ASN A 447 0.98 -17.59 8.61
N ILE A 448 0.09 -16.93 9.33
CA ILE A 448 -1.33 -17.24 9.41
C ILE A 448 -2.07 -16.02 8.88
N ASP A 449 -2.89 -16.21 7.85
CA ASP A 449 -3.74 -15.19 7.26
C ASP A 449 -5.20 -15.58 7.45
N CYS A 450 -5.98 -14.68 8.03
CA CYS A 450 -7.39 -14.86 8.34
C CYS A 450 -8.30 -13.93 7.53
N ARG A 451 -7.81 -13.33 6.42
CA ARG A 451 -8.64 -12.56 5.49
C ARG A 451 -9.72 -13.46 4.92
N LYS A 452 -10.99 -13.12 5.18
CA LYS A 452 -12.14 -13.98 4.87
C LYS A 452 -12.31 -14.28 3.39
N HIS A 453 -12.01 -13.31 2.53
CA HIS A 453 -12.25 -13.39 1.08
C HIS A 453 -10.96 -13.59 0.28
N LEU A 454 -9.88 -14.05 0.93
CA LEU A 454 -8.57 -14.22 0.29
C LEU A 454 -8.61 -15.19 -0.89
N ALA A 455 -9.46 -16.23 -0.83
CA ALA A 455 -9.58 -17.22 -1.88
C ALA A 455 -10.34 -16.68 -3.11
N GLU A 456 -11.38 -15.87 -2.91
CA GLU A 456 -12.09 -15.11 -3.95
C GLU A 456 -11.14 -14.11 -4.61
N HIS A 457 -10.32 -13.45 -3.79
CA HIS A 457 -9.30 -12.52 -4.25
C HIS A 457 -8.26 -13.20 -5.16
N ALA A 458 -7.72 -14.34 -4.73
CA ALA A 458 -6.83 -15.13 -5.59
C ALA A 458 -7.53 -15.61 -6.87
N THR A 459 -8.82 -15.97 -6.78
CA THR A 459 -9.62 -16.38 -7.95
C THR A 459 -9.73 -15.26 -8.97
N HIS A 460 -9.94 -14.01 -8.53
CA HIS A 460 -9.98 -12.86 -9.42
C HIS A 460 -8.71 -12.71 -10.26
N PHE A 461 -7.53 -12.82 -9.66
CA PHE A 461 -6.26 -12.70 -10.41
C PHE A 461 -6.03 -13.85 -11.38
N VAL A 462 -6.48 -15.06 -11.04
CA VAL A 462 -6.50 -16.19 -11.98
C VAL A 462 -7.40 -15.87 -13.18
N GLU A 463 -8.60 -15.33 -12.95
CA GLU A 463 -9.53 -14.95 -14.01
C GLU A 463 -8.98 -13.81 -14.89
N GLN A 464 -8.26 -12.84 -14.32
CA GLN A 464 -7.58 -11.80 -15.10
C GLN A 464 -6.48 -12.37 -16.00
N TYR A 465 -5.72 -13.36 -15.51
CA TYR A 465 -4.75 -14.07 -16.34
C TYR A 465 -5.43 -14.91 -17.44
N GLU A 466 -6.58 -15.53 -17.16
CA GLU A 466 -7.30 -16.32 -18.16
C GLU A 466 -7.83 -15.50 -19.35
N LYS A 467 -8.11 -14.20 -19.16
CA LYS A 467 -8.48 -13.28 -20.24
C LYS A 467 -7.37 -13.09 -21.28
N ASP A 468 -6.11 -13.15 -20.84
CA ASP A 468 -4.92 -13.10 -21.71
C ASP A 468 -3.79 -13.95 -21.12
N ARG A 469 -3.76 -15.23 -21.52
CA ARG A 469 -2.74 -16.19 -21.06
C ARG A 469 -1.33 -15.87 -21.54
N SER A 470 -1.14 -14.91 -22.45
CA SER A 470 0.20 -14.46 -22.88
C SER A 470 0.78 -13.41 -21.95
N ASN A 471 -0.03 -12.79 -21.09
CA ASN A 471 0.40 -11.74 -20.18
C ASN A 471 1.16 -12.32 -18.98
N ALA A 472 2.49 -12.22 -19.02
CA ALA A 472 3.37 -12.70 -17.97
C ALA A 472 3.17 -11.99 -16.62
N SER A 473 2.77 -10.71 -16.63
CA SER A 473 2.52 -9.94 -15.41
C SER A 473 1.26 -10.44 -14.69
N ASN A 474 0.17 -10.70 -15.42
CA ASN A 474 -1.05 -11.27 -14.85
C ASN A 474 -0.81 -12.69 -14.33
N LYS A 475 0.02 -13.48 -15.03
CA LYS A 475 0.44 -14.81 -14.54
C LYS A 475 1.18 -14.72 -13.20
N ALA A 476 2.12 -13.77 -13.09
CA ALA A 476 2.88 -13.56 -11.87
C ALA A 476 1.99 -13.15 -10.70
N ASP A 477 1.00 -12.29 -10.93
CA ASP A 477 0.02 -11.92 -9.90
C ASP A 477 -0.86 -13.11 -9.50
N ALA A 478 -1.38 -13.88 -10.45
CA ALA A 478 -2.16 -15.08 -10.15
C ALA A 478 -1.39 -16.07 -9.28
N LEU A 479 -0.11 -16.33 -9.61
CA LEU A 479 0.77 -17.18 -8.80
C LEU A 479 1.03 -16.59 -7.41
N TYR A 480 1.25 -15.28 -7.32
CA TYR A 480 1.49 -14.57 -6.07
C TYR A 480 0.30 -14.71 -5.11
N PHE A 481 -0.91 -14.37 -5.55
CA PHE A 481 -2.10 -14.43 -4.69
C PHE A 481 -2.56 -15.86 -4.38
N VAL A 482 -2.48 -16.79 -5.34
CA VAL A 482 -2.75 -18.22 -5.06
C VAL A 482 -1.71 -18.81 -4.11
N GLY A 483 -0.48 -18.33 -4.16
CA GLY A 483 0.60 -18.68 -3.24
C GLY A 483 0.28 -18.35 -1.77
N MET A 484 -0.51 -17.30 -1.51
CA MET A 484 -0.91 -16.91 -0.14
C MET A 484 -1.84 -17.93 0.52
N LEU A 485 -2.66 -18.65 -0.26
CA LEU A 485 -3.67 -19.56 0.25
C LEU A 485 -3.05 -20.73 1.03
N LYS A 486 -3.79 -21.20 2.06
CA LYS A 486 -3.52 -22.48 2.71
C LYS A 486 -3.71 -23.63 1.73
N ASP A 487 -3.05 -24.74 1.99
CA ASP A 487 -3.22 -25.94 1.17
C ASP A 487 -4.67 -26.43 1.26
N SER A 488 -5.29 -26.60 0.09
CA SER A 488 -6.71 -26.92 -0.06
C SER A 488 -6.99 -27.37 -1.49
N GLU A 489 -8.10 -28.08 -1.72
CA GLU A 489 -8.56 -28.42 -3.07
C GLU A 489 -8.75 -27.17 -3.94
N ARG A 490 -9.24 -26.08 -3.35
CA ARG A 490 -9.41 -24.80 -4.04
C ARG A 490 -8.09 -24.22 -4.53
N LYS A 491 -7.04 -24.23 -3.70
CA LYS A 491 -5.69 -23.78 -4.11
C LYS A 491 -5.16 -24.65 -5.25
N THR A 492 -5.28 -25.97 -5.16
CA THR A 492 -4.87 -26.89 -6.24
C THR A 492 -5.63 -26.64 -7.53
N ALA A 493 -6.95 -26.42 -7.47
CA ALA A 493 -7.77 -26.11 -8.64
C ALA A 493 -7.37 -24.77 -9.29
N LEU A 494 -7.06 -23.75 -8.49
CA LEU A 494 -6.57 -22.46 -9.00
C LEU A 494 -5.19 -22.59 -9.64
N LEU A 495 -4.25 -23.32 -9.03
CA LEU A 495 -2.93 -23.58 -9.62
C LEU A 495 -3.03 -24.28 -10.98
N ASN A 496 -3.91 -25.26 -11.12
CA ASN A 496 -4.14 -25.96 -12.39
C ASN A 496 -4.69 -25.05 -13.50
N ARG A 497 -5.39 -23.96 -13.16
CA ARG A 497 -5.87 -22.98 -14.13
C ARG A 497 -4.76 -22.07 -14.65
N ILE A 498 -3.69 -21.87 -13.87
CA ILE A 498 -2.54 -21.01 -14.22
C ILE A 498 -1.52 -21.74 -15.11
N GLN A 499 -1.43 -23.07 -14.97
CA GLN A 499 -0.64 -23.93 -15.86
C GLN A 499 -1.13 -23.83 -17.31
#